data_AF-A0A8T4ZSE0-F1
#
_entry.id   AF-A0A8T4ZSE0-F1
#
_cell.length_a   1.000
_cell.length_b   1.000
_cell.length_c   1.000
_cell.angle_alpha   90.00
_cell.angle_beta   90.00
_cell.angle_gamma   90.00
#
_symmetry.space_group_name_H-M   'P 1'
#
loop_
_entity.id
_entity.type
_entity.pdbx_description
1 polymer ?
#
loop_
_entity_poly.entity_id
_entity_poly.type
_entity_poly.pdbx_seq_one_letter_code
_entity_poly.pdbx_strand_id
1 'polypeptide(L)' 'MGEEETYHCLLCGREITREEYETYDGLCPECYELEIAELDMDLEED' A
#
# COMPACT_ATOMS: atom_id res chain seq x y z
N MET A 1 -2.42 6.07 27.69
CA MET A 1 -1.19 6.30 26.92
C MET A 1 -1.50 5.79 25.55
N GLY A 2 -1.61 6.69 24.58
CA GLY A 2 -1.99 6.33 23.22
C GLY A 2 -0.90 5.44 22.65
N GLU A 3 -1.25 4.21 22.33
CA GLU A 3 -0.42 3.36 21.48
C GLU A 3 -0.47 4.03 20.11
N GLU A 4 0.58 4.75 19.75
CA GLU A 4 0.77 5.20 18.37
C GLU A 4 0.96 3.91 17.57
N GLU A 5 -0.16 3.35 17.07
CA GLU A 5 -0.16 2.24 16.14
C GLU A 5 0.59 2.74 14.90
N THR A 6 1.89 2.46 14.88
CA THR A 6 2.73 2.64 13.71
C THR A 6 2.40 1.50 12.78
N TYR A 7 1.88 1.84 11.60
CA TYR A 7 1.59 0.85 10.56
C TYR A 7 2.81 0.77 9.65
N HIS A 8 3.08 -0.42 9.12
CA HIS A 8 4.28 -0.66 8.32
C HIS A 8 3.85 -1.35 7.03
N CYS A 9 4.42 -0.91 5.91
CA CYS A 9 4.18 -1.52 4.62
C CYS A 9 4.68 -2.97 4.63
N LEU A 10 3.83 -3.91 4.23
CA LEU A 10 4.16 -5.34 4.21
C LEU A 10 5.22 -5.71 3.16
N LEU A 11 5.39 -4.91 2.10
CA LEU A 11 6.34 -5.15 1.03
C LEU A 11 7.76 -4.64 1.35
N CYS A 12 7.85 -3.39 1.80
CA CYS A 12 9.14 -2.70 1.96
C CYS A 12 9.50 -2.40 3.42
N GLY A 13 8.57 -2.57 4.37
CA GLY A 13 8.77 -2.29 5.78
C GLY A 13 8.84 -0.80 6.13
N ARG A 14 8.35 0.08 5.24
CA ARG A 14 8.30 1.53 5.48
C ARG A 14 7.19 1.86 6.47
N GLU A 15 7.46 2.76 7.40
CA GLU A 15 6.46 3.30 8.31
C GLU A 15 5.41 4.09 7.51
N ILE A 16 4.14 3.72 7.66
CA ILE A 16 2.98 4.30 7.01
C ILE A 16 1.93 4.67 8.05
N THR A 17 1.03 5.57 7.67
CA THR A 17 -0.09 5.91 8.55
C THR A 17 -1.18 4.85 8.51
N ARG A 18 -2.05 4.84 9.52
CA ARG A 18 -3.24 3.99 9.52
C ARG A 18 -4.09 4.20 8.26
N GLU A 19 -4.25 5.45 7.85
CA GLU A 19 -5.05 5.83 6.69
C GLU A 19 -4.47 5.23 5.40
N GLU A 20 -3.15 5.22 5.26
CA GLU A 20 -2.44 4.54 4.17
C GLU A 20 -2.59 3.03 4.27
N TYR A 21 -2.45 2.44 5.46
CA TYR A 21 -2.63 1.01 5.66
C TYR A 21 -4.06 0.54 5.30
N GLU A 22 -5.10 1.31 5.65
CA GLU A 22 -6.48 0.99 5.28
C GLU A 22 -6.79 1.28 3.80
N THR A 23 -6.16 2.31 3.21
CA THR A 23 -6.39 2.72 1.81
C THR A 23 -5.67 1.81 0.81
N TYR A 24 -4.43 1.44 1.13
CA TYR A 24 -3.54 0.68 0.26
C TYR A 24 -3.41 -0.79 0.70
N ASP A 25 -4.38 -1.29 1.47
CA ASP A 25 -4.45 -2.67 1.97
C ASP A 25 -3.14 -3.16 2.63
N GLY A 26 -2.56 -2.32 3.48
CA GLY A 26 -1.33 -2.62 4.21
C GLY A 26 -0.04 -2.36 3.44
N LEU A 27 -0.13 -1.67 2.29
CA LEU A 27 1.00 -1.23 1.49
C LEU A 27 1.25 0.27 1.66
N CYS A 28 2.44 0.72 1.26
CA CYS A 28 2.69 2.15 1.07
C CYS A 28 2.19 2.58 -0.33
N PRO A 29 1.93 3.88 -0.54
CA PRO A 29 1.48 4.41 -1.83
C PRO A 29 2.37 3.96 -2.99
N GLU A 30 3.70 4.00 -2.83
CA GLU A 30 4.61 3.54 -3.88
C GLU A 30 4.43 2.05 -4.23
N CYS A 31 4.29 1.17 -3.23
CA CYS A 31 4.11 -0.26 -3.48
C CYS A 31 2.73 -0.57 -4.09
N TYR A 32 1.70 0.14 -3.63
CA TYR A 32 0.35 0.01 -4.15
C TYR A 32 0.24 0.51 -5.59
N GLU A 33 0.86 1.65 -5.91
CA GLU A 33 0.93 2.18 -7.27
C GLU A 33 1.66 1.22 -8.22
N LEU A 34 2.73 0.54 -7.76
CA LEU A 34 3.41 -0.48 -8.56
C LEU A 34 2.52 -1.69 -8.85
N GLU A 35 1.77 -2.16 -7.85
CA GLU A 35 0.86 -3.30 -8.00
C GLU A 35 -0.34 -2.96 -8.89
N ILE A 36 -0.91 -1.76 -8.75
CA ILE A 36 -1.97 -1.26 -9.66
C ILE A 36 -1.45 -1.05 -11.07
N ALA A 37 -0.27 -0.44 -11.24
CA ALA A 37 0.29 -0.22 -12.58
C ALA A 37 0.55 -1.54 -13.31
N GLU A 38 0.92 -2.60 -12.58
CA GLU A 38 1.05 -3.94 -13.15
C GLU A 38 -0.32 -4.55 -13.53
N LEU A 39 -1.36 -4.33 -12.72
CA LEU A 39 -2.73 -4.77 -13.00
C LEU A 39 -3.41 -4.03 -14.17
N ASP A 40 -3.18 -2.73 -14.33
CA ASP A 40 -3.81 -1.91 -15.37
C ASP A 40 -3.31 -2.31 -16.78
N MET A 41 -2.05 -2.76 -16.89
CA MET A 41 -1.47 -3.25 -18.15
C MET A 41 -2.07 -4.59 -18.62
N ASP A 42 -2.68 -5.38 -17.73
CA ASP A 42 -3.27 -6.68 -18.08
C ASP A 42 -4.71 -6.54 -18.64
N LEU A 43 -5.31 -5.34 -18.54
CA LEU A 43 -6.72 -5.09 -18.87
C LEU A 43 -6.96 -4.54 -20.30
N GLU A 44 -5.90 -4.20 -21.03
CA GLU A 44 -5.98 -3.66 -22.41
C GLU A 44 -5.91 -4.75 -23.51
N GLU A 45 -5.87 -6.05 -23.18
CA GLU A 45 -5.70 -7.16 -24.14
C GLU A 45 -6.99 -7.90 -24.58
N ASP A 46 -8.17 -7.26 -24.60
CA ASP A 46 -9.41 -7.83 -25.22
C ASP A 46 -10.00 -6.95 -26.35
#